data_AF-A0A1D2M7C6-F1
#
_entry.id   AF-A0A1D2M7C6-F1
#
_cell.length_a   1.000
_cell.length_b   1.000
_cell.length_c   1.000
_cell.angle_alpha   90.00
_cell.angle_beta   90.00
_cell.angle_gamma   90.00
#
_symmetry.space_group_name_H-M   'P 1'
#
loop_
_entity.id
_entity.type
_entity.pdbx_description
1 polymer ?
#
loop_
_entity_poly.entity_id
_entity_poly.type
_entity_poly.pdbx_seq_one_letter_code
_entity_poly.pdbx_strand_id
1 'polypeptide(L)'
;MSAFTRFWKITVILLGIVIVALGLYSHIYSDWRTANRYADPCQQSSFNYHGWSYEWCPPITIEVYFIVINVLCLILSIASLCFANELEKPSQLLKRVDKFYHYVASLLLLIAGILLIASSLKVQSMRLHVVRRELSMMTVEKVIAGVLTIIQA
;
A
#
# COMPACT_ATOMS: atom_id res chain seq x y z
N MET A 1 15.23 7.58 25.58
CA MET A 1 14.09 6.77 25.08
C MET A 1 14.04 5.45 25.83
N SER A 2 12.87 4.91 26.22
CA SER A 2 12.80 3.62 26.94
C SER A 2 13.05 2.44 25.98
N ALA A 3 13.51 1.31 26.53
CA ALA A 3 13.76 0.10 25.74
C ALA A 3 12.49 -0.40 25.01
N PHE A 4 11.34 -0.28 25.66
CA PHE A 4 10.03 -0.66 25.11
C PHE A 4 9.65 0.19 23.89
N THR A 5 9.82 1.51 23.97
CA THR A 5 9.54 2.41 22.83
C THR A 5 10.48 2.15 21.66
N ARG A 6 11.75 1.85 21.95
CA ARG A 6 12.74 1.50 20.92
C ARG A 6 12.38 0.19 20.20
N PHE A 7 11.99 -0.83 20.96
CA PHE A 7 11.53 -2.11 20.40
C PHE A 7 10.34 -1.91 19.47
N TRP A 8 9.32 -1.17 19.90
CA TRP A 8 8.14 -0.89 19.06
C TRP A 8 8.50 -0.18 17.76
N LYS A 9 9.34 0.87 17.82
CA LYS A 9 9.80 1.58 16.61
C LYS A 9 10.54 0.65 15.63
N ILE A 10 11.40 -0.23 16.14
CA ILE A 10 12.14 -1.19 15.29
C ILE A 10 11.17 -2.17 14.63
N THR A 11 10.22 -2.73 15.38
CA THR A 11 9.22 -3.66 14.84
C THR A 11 8.37 -3.01 13.74
N VAL A 12 7.93 -1.76 13.94
CA VAL A 12 7.19 -1.00 12.92
C VAL A 12 8.01 -0.78 11.66
N ILE A 13 9.31 -0.48 11.79
CA ILE A 13 10.20 -0.32 10.63
C ILE A 13 10.37 -1.65 9.88
N LEU A 14 10.60 -2.75 10.60
CA LEU A 14 10.73 -4.08 9.98
C LEU A 14 9.44 -4.48 9.24
N LEU A 15 8.29 -4.24 9.85
CA LEU A 15 6.99 -4.49 9.22
C LEU A 15 6.81 -3.63 7.96
N GLY A 16 7.15 -2.34 8.03
CA GLY A 16 7.11 -1.44 6.88
C GLY A 16 8.02 -1.88 5.73
N ILE A 17 9.21 -2.40 6.02
CA ILE A 17 10.10 -2.98 5.00
C ILE A 17 9.44 -4.18 4.32
N VAL A 18 8.82 -5.09 5.09
CA VAL A 18 8.12 -6.26 4.55
C VAL A 18 6.95 -5.85 3.66
N ILE A 19 6.14 -4.86 4.09
CA ILE A 19 5.01 -4.35 3.32
C ILE A 19 5.46 -3.71 2.01
N VAL A 20 6.50 -2.86 2.04
CA VAL A 20 7.06 -2.24 0.83
C VAL A 20 7.62 -3.30 -0.11
N ALA A 21 8.34 -4.30 0.41
CA ALA A 21 8.87 -5.39 -0.39
C ALA A 21 7.76 -6.22 -1.06
N LEU A 22 6.70 -6.58 -0.33
CA LEU A 22 5.53 -7.29 -0.87
C LEU A 22 4.77 -6.45 -1.89
N GLY A 23 4.57 -5.15 -1.62
CA GLY A 23 3.94 -4.21 -2.55
C GLY A 23 4.72 -4.10 -3.85
N LEU A 24 6.04 -3.90 -3.78
CA LEU A 24 6.92 -3.86 -4.96
C LEU A 24 6.96 -5.19 -5.69
N TYR A 25 7.07 -6.31 -4.97
CA TYR A 25 7.07 -7.65 -5.57
C TYR A 25 5.77 -7.90 -6.34
N SER A 26 4.62 -7.74 -5.68
CA SER A 26 3.32 -7.95 -6.32
C SER A 26 3.07 -6.99 -7.48
N HIS A 27 3.60 -5.77 -7.42
CA HIS A 27 3.56 -4.83 -8.53
C HIS A 27 4.49 -5.22 -9.68
N ILE A 28 5.74 -5.61 -9.44
CA ILE A 28 6.69 -5.95 -10.51
C ILE A 28 6.27 -7.23 -11.25
N TYR A 29 5.79 -8.24 -10.51
CA TYR A 29 5.48 -9.56 -11.06
C TYR A 29 4.02 -9.73 -11.50
N SER A 30 3.14 -8.75 -11.25
CA SER A 30 1.79 -8.80 -11.81
C SER A 30 1.77 -8.36 -13.27
N ASP A 31 0.84 -8.91 -14.03
CA ASP A 31 0.60 -8.59 -15.44
C ASP A 31 -0.07 -7.20 -15.63
N TRP A 32 -0.01 -6.31 -14.62
CA TRP A 32 -0.65 -5.00 -14.63
C TRP A 32 -0.19 -4.13 -15.80
N ARG A 33 1.08 -4.23 -16.22
CA ARG A 33 1.60 -3.48 -17.38
C ARG A 33 0.88 -3.88 -18.67
N THR A 34 0.51 -5.14 -18.79
CA THR A 34 -0.26 -5.67 -19.92
C THR A 34 -1.70 -5.16 -19.86
N ALA A 35 -2.30 -5.13 -18.67
CA ALA A 35 -3.63 -4.52 -18.47
C ALA A 35 -3.63 -3.01 -18.75
N ASN A 36 -2.54 -2.31 -18.42
CA ASN A 36 -2.40 -0.85 -18.50
C ASN A 36 -1.87 -0.34 -19.84
N ARG A 37 -1.69 -1.20 -20.85
CA ARG A 37 -1.29 -0.74 -22.20
C ARG A 37 -2.35 0.12 -22.89
N TYR A 38 -3.57 0.14 -22.37
CA TYR A 38 -4.62 1.04 -22.83
C TYR A 38 -5.32 1.68 -21.63
N ALA A 39 -5.94 2.84 -21.86
CA ALA A 39 -6.23 3.86 -20.85
C ALA A 39 -7.16 3.43 -19.70
N ASP A 40 -7.86 2.30 -19.82
CA ASP A 40 -8.68 1.78 -18.73
C ASP A 40 -8.95 0.28 -18.93
N PRO A 41 -8.51 -0.59 -17.99
CA PRO A 41 -9.00 -1.93 -17.74
C PRO A 41 -10.27 -2.28 -18.47
N CYS A 42 -11.32 -1.89 -17.75
CA CYS A 42 -12.70 -2.26 -17.91
C CYS A 42 -13.40 -1.63 -19.12
N GLN A 43 -12.73 -0.72 -19.85
CA GLN A 43 -13.26 -0.16 -21.09
C GLN A 43 -12.62 -0.76 -22.35
N GLN A 44 -11.66 -1.68 -22.20
CA GLN A 44 -11.01 -2.32 -23.33
C GLN A 44 -11.84 -3.46 -23.90
N SER A 45 -12.31 -3.28 -25.13
CA SER A 45 -12.99 -4.32 -25.92
C SER A 45 -12.14 -5.57 -26.17
N SER A 46 -10.81 -5.49 -25.98
CA SER A 46 -9.87 -6.60 -26.13
C SER A 46 -9.80 -7.55 -24.93
N PHE A 47 -10.40 -7.17 -23.80
CA PHE A 47 -10.46 -7.97 -22.59
C PHE A 47 -11.84 -8.61 -22.45
N ASN A 48 -11.89 -9.94 -22.33
CA ASN A 48 -13.14 -10.63 -21.99
C ASN A 48 -13.36 -10.49 -20.49
N TYR A 49 -14.23 -9.55 -20.10
CA TYR A 49 -14.66 -9.35 -18.72
C TYR A 49 -15.66 -10.43 -18.32
N HIS A 50 -15.43 -11.09 -17.19
CA HIS A 50 -16.46 -11.85 -16.50
C HIS A 50 -16.99 -10.98 -15.36
N GLY A 51 -17.88 -10.04 -15.71
CA GLY A 51 -18.44 -9.04 -14.79
C GLY A 51 -19.39 -8.10 -15.53
N TRP A 52 -20.24 -7.37 -14.80
CA TRP A 52 -21.20 -6.45 -15.40
C TRP A 52 -20.55 -5.11 -15.73
N SER A 53 -20.85 -4.53 -16.90
CA SER A 53 -20.20 -3.29 -17.39
C SER A 53 -20.43 -2.04 -16.51
N TYR A 54 -21.36 -2.09 -15.56
CA TYR A 54 -21.65 -1.02 -14.61
C TYR A 54 -20.85 -1.12 -13.30
N GLU A 55 -20.05 -2.17 -13.12
CA GLU A 55 -19.30 -2.37 -11.88
C GLU A 55 -18.05 -1.48 -11.82
N TRP A 56 -17.82 -0.85 -10.66
CA TRP A 56 -16.65 -0.01 -10.41
C TRP A 56 -15.34 -0.74 -10.76
N CYS A 57 -14.52 -0.12 -11.61
CA CYS A 57 -13.20 -0.59 -11.98
C CYS A 57 -12.15 0.18 -11.19
N PRO A 58 -11.35 -0.48 -10.35
CA PRO A 58 -10.29 0.19 -9.62
C PRO A 58 -9.22 0.67 -10.61
N PRO A 59 -8.84 1.97 -10.57
CA PRO A 59 -7.74 2.44 -11.39
C PRO A 59 -6.43 1.80 -10.92
N ILE A 60 -5.59 1.38 -11.87
CA ILE A 60 -4.29 0.75 -11.62
C ILE A 60 -3.35 1.68 -10.82
N THR A 61 -3.61 2.99 -10.84
CA THR A 61 -2.90 3.98 -10.01
C THR A 61 -3.02 3.74 -8.50
N ILE A 62 -3.98 2.94 -8.03
CA ILE A 62 -4.12 2.55 -6.62
C ILE A 62 -2.90 1.77 -6.12
N GLU A 63 -2.30 0.90 -6.95
CA GLU A 63 -1.12 0.14 -6.56
C GLU A 63 0.11 1.04 -6.37
N VAL A 64 0.29 1.99 -7.30
CA VAL A 64 1.37 2.97 -7.22
C VAL A 64 1.17 3.88 -6.02
N TYR A 65 -0.06 4.36 -5.79
CA TYR A 65 -0.42 5.12 -4.60
C TYR A 65 -0.08 4.37 -3.32
N PHE A 66 -0.47 3.10 -3.22
CA PHE A 66 -0.16 2.24 -2.07
C PHE A 66 1.35 2.15 -1.81
N ILE A 67 2.15 1.89 -2.85
CA ILE A 67 3.61 1.79 -2.71
C ILE A 67 4.20 3.12 -2.26
N VAL A 68 3.81 4.24 -2.89
CA VAL A 68 4.33 5.58 -2.57
C VAL A 68 4.03 5.96 -1.13
N ILE A 69 2.78 5.77 -0.66
CA ILE A 69 2.41 6.07 0.73
C ILE A 69 3.21 5.23 1.71
N ASN A 70 3.34 3.91 1.48
CA ASN A 70 4.11 3.04 2.37
C ASN A 70 5.61 3.40 2.40
N VAL A 71 6.21 3.76 1.27
CA VAL A 71 7.60 4.22 1.21
C VAL A 71 7.79 5.54 1.97
N LEU A 72 6.89 6.51 1.79
CA LEU A 72 6.94 7.77 2.52
C LEU A 72 6.82 7.55 4.03
N CYS A 73 5.86 6.72 4.46
CA CYS A 73 5.69 6.37 5.87
C CYS A 73 6.92 5.66 6.44
N LEU A 74 7.57 4.77 5.67
CA LEU A 74 8.80 4.09 6.09
C LEU A 74 9.95 5.08 6.27
N ILE A 75 10.16 6.00 5.33
CA ILE A 75 11.20 7.04 5.43
C ILE A 75 10.99 7.89 6.69
N LEU A 76 9.74 8.29 6.94
CA LEU A 76 9.39 9.12 8.09
C LEU A 76 9.53 8.37 9.43
N SER A 77 9.25 7.06 9.47
CA SER A 77 9.54 6.21 10.63
C SER A 77 11.04 6.07 10.89
N ILE A 78 11.87 5.92 9.84
CA ILE A 78 13.33 5.87 9.97
C ILE A 78 13.87 7.21 10.49
N ALA A 79 13.41 8.33 9.93
CA ALA A 79 13.77 9.67 10.39
C ALA A 79 13.39 9.87 11.88
N SER A 80 12.17 9.49 12.28
CA SER A 80 11.73 9.56 13.68
C SER A 80 12.60 8.72 14.63
N LEU A 81 13.17 7.60 14.16
CA LEU A 81 14.10 6.82 14.97
C LEU A 81 15.48 7.51 15.09
N CYS A 82 16.02 8.06 14.00
CA CYS A 82 17.29 8.78 13.99
C CYS A 82 17.26 10.02 14.89
N PHE A 83 16.25 10.88 14.72
CA PHE A 83 16.13 12.13 15.48
C PHE A 83 15.72 11.93 16.93
N ALA A 84 15.13 10.78 17.29
CA ALA A 84 14.80 10.47 18.69
C ALA A 84 16.03 10.34 19.60
N ASN A 85 17.23 10.14 19.04
CA ASN A 85 18.47 10.07 19.81
C ASN A 85 19.13 11.45 20.00
N GLU A 86 18.84 12.44 19.15
CA GLU A 86 19.49 13.75 19.20
C GLU A 86 18.70 14.80 20.01
N LEU A 87 17.38 14.61 20.18
CA LEU A 87 16.51 15.51 20.92
C LEU A 87 16.30 15.00 22.35
N GLU A 88 17.23 15.31 23.26
CA GLU A 88 17.15 14.92 24.67
C GLU A 88 15.95 15.57 25.42
N LYS A 89 15.47 16.73 24.96
CA LYS A 89 14.30 17.44 25.49
C LYS A 89 13.53 18.19 24.37
N PRO A 90 12.68 17.50 23.60
CA PRO A 90 11.88 18.16 22.57
C PRO A 90 10.87 19.11 23.22
N SER A 91 10.71 20.30 22.64
CA SER A 91 9.72 21.30 23.07
C SER A 91 8.30 20.71 23.03
N GLN A 92 7.38 21.24 23.84
CA GLN A 92 5.98 20.78 23.85
C GLN A 92 5.33 20.92 22.46
N LEU A 93 5.74 21.93 21.70
CA LEU A 93 5.26 22.18 20.34
C LEU A 93 5.74 21.08 19.37
N LEU A 94 7.01 20.68 19.45
CA LEU A 94 7.56 19.59 18.63
C LEU A 94 6.88 18.25 18.92
N LYS A 95 6.59 17.95 20.20
CA LYS A 95 5.84 16.75 20.59
C LYS A 95 4.42 16.73 20.03
N ARG A 96 3.76 17.89 19.92
CA ARG A 96 2.40 18.00 19.37
C ARG A 96 2.40 17.78 17.86
N VAL A 97 3.38 18.33 17.16
CA VAL A 97 3.57 18.14 15.71
C VAL A 97 3.87 16.68 15.39
N ASP A 98 4.77 16.05 16.13
CA ASP A 98 5.11 14.62 15.99
C ASP A 98 3.87 13.72 16.17
N LYS A 99 3.08 13.96 17.22
CA LYS A 99 1.83 13.24 17.46
C LYS A 99 0.82 13.43 16.32
N PHE A 100 0.63 14.66 15.83
CA PHE A 100 -0.26 14.93 14.71
C PHE A 100 0.19 14.21 13.44
N TYR A 101 1.48 14.26 13.14
CA TYR A 101 2.07 13.58 11.99
C TYR A 101 1.84 12.06 12.06
N HIS A 102 2.01 11.43 13.23
CA HIS A 102 1.73 10.01 13.42
C HIS A 102 0.25 9.65 13.18
N TYR A 103 -0.70 10.49 13.63
CA TYR A 103 -2.12 10.26 13.32
C TYR A 103 -2.42 10.37 11.82
N VAL A 104 -1.85 11.36 11.14
CA VAL A 104 -2.04 11.52 9.69
C VAL A 104 -1.44 10.33 8.94
N ALA A 105 -0.24 9.88 9.31
CA ALA A 105 0.40 8.72 8.71
C ALA A 105 -0.42 7.43 8.93
N SER A 106 -0.93 7.20 10.14
CA SER A 106 -1.83 6.08 10.45
C SER A 106 -3.08 6.10 9.58
N LEU A 107 -3.74 7.26 9.46
CA LEU A 107 -4.93 7.41 8.61
C LEU A 107 -4.62 7.14 7.13
N LEU A 108 -3.48 7.63 6.63
CA LEU A 108 -3.06 7.39 5.24
C LEU A 108 -2.78 5.91 4.97
N LEU A 109 -2.10 5.21 5.89
CA LEU A 109 -1.85 3.78 5.80
C LEU A 109 -3.15 2.97 5.83
N LEU A 110 -4.08 3.34 6.71
CA LEU A 110 -5.41 2.72 6.80
C LEU A 110 -6.16 2.84 5.46
N ILE A 111 -6.23 4.05 4.90
CA ILE A 111 -6.89 4.31 3.61
C ILE A 111 -6.19 3.54 2.49
N ALA A 112 -4.86 3.58 2.42
CA ALA A 112 -4.09 2.87 1.41
C ALA A 112 -4.33 1.35 1.47
N GLY A 113 -4.34 0.77 2.68
CA GLY A 113 -4.61 -0.65 2.88
C GLY A 113 -6.02 -1.05 2.44
N ILE A 114 -7.04 -0.28 2.84
CA ILE A 114 -8.44 -0.53 2.43
C ILE A 114 -8.59 -0.43 0.92
N LEU A 115 -8.03 0.61 0.29
CA LEU A 115 -8.09 0.80 -1.16
C LEU A 115 -7.41 -0.34 -1.91
N LEU A 116 -6.24 -0.81 -1.45
CA LEU A 116 -5.54 -1.92 -2.08
C LEU A 116 -6.34 -3.22 -1.98
N ILE A 117 -6.92 -3.52 -0.81
CA ILE A 117 -7.77 -4.72 -0.63
C ILE A 117 -9.00 -4.64 -1.53
N ALA A 118 -9.75 -3.54 -1.47
CA ALA A 118 -10.97 -3.36 -2.27
C ALA A 118 -10.67 -3.48 -3.77
N SER A 119 -9.58 -2.85 -4.23
CA SER A 119 -9.09 -2.95 -5.60
C SER A 119 -8.77 -4.40 -5.97
N SER A 120 -8.02 -5.11 -5.12
CA SER A 120 -7.56 -6.47 -5.41
C SER A 120 -8.71 -7.48 -5.47
N LEU A 121 -9.67 -7.37 -4.55
CA LEU A 121 -10.88 -8.20 -4.57
C LEU A 121 -11.72 -7.94 -5.83
N LYS A 122 -11.81 -6.67 -6.25
CA LYS A 122 -12.55 -6.31 -7.45
C LYS A 122 -11.89 -6.84 -8.71
N VAL A 123 -10.58 -6.66 -8.86
CA VAL A 123 -9.78 -7.22 -9.96
C VAL A 123 -9.88 -8.75 -10.00
N GLN A 124 -9.84 -9.41 -8.83
CA GLN A 124 -10.02 -10.86 -8.74
C GLN A 124 -11.39 -11.32 -9.24
N SER A 125 -12.46 -10.57 -8.93
CA SER A 125 -13.81 -10.92 -9.38
C SER A 125 -13.99 -10.77 -10.89
N MET A 126 -13.29 -9.84 -11.53
CA MET A 126 -13.41 -9.57 -12.97
C MET A 126 -12.73 -10.61 -13.86
N ARG A 127 -11.74 -11.35 -13.33
CA ARG A 127 -10.90 -12.32 -14.05
C ARG A 127 -10.46 -11.81 -15.42
N LEU A 128 -9.47 -10.91 -15.42
CA LEU A 128 -8.98 -10.27 -16.64
C LEU A 128 -8.31 -11.27 -17.58
N HIS A 129 -8.73 -11.31 -18.84
CA HIS A 129 -8.15 -12.18 -19.88
C HIS A 129 -7.62 -11.38 -21.07
N VAL A 130 -6.42 -11.71 -21.52
CA VAL A 130 -5.90 -11.27 -22.83
C VAL A 130 -5.95 -12.45 -23.78
N VAL A 131 -6.78 -12.34 -24.82
CA VAL A 131 -6.99 -13.38 -25.85
C VAL A 131 -7.52 -14.69 -25.24
N ARG A 132 -6.63 -15.59 -24.78
CA ARG A 132 -6.95 -16.88 -24.13
C ARG A 132 -6.19 -17.13 -22.83
N ARG A 133 -5.41 -16.15 -22.35
CA ARG A 133 -4.62 -16.25 -21.12
C ARG A 133 -5.22 -15.33 -20.05
N GLU A 134 -5.51 -15.90 -18.88
CA GLU A 134 -5.86 -15.12 -17.68
C GLU A 134 -4.62 -14.35 -17.20
N LEU A 135 -4.80 -13.07 -16.89
CA LEU A 135 -3.74 -12.23 -16.34
C LEU A 135 -3.57 -12.52 -14.85
N SER A 136 -2.32 -12.75 -14.43
CA SER A 136 -2.02 -12.85 -13.01
C SER A 136 -1.83 -11.46 -12.42
N MET A 137 -2.82 -11.01 -11.65
CA MET A 137 -2.78 -9.70 -11.00
C MET A 137 -2.19 -9.74 -9.59
N MET A 138 -1.66 -10.89 -9.14
CA MET A 138 -1.08 -11.08 -7.79
C MET A 138 -2.02 -10.57 -6.68
N THR A 139 -3.32 -10.85 -6.81
CA THR A 139 -4.35 -10.25 -5.95
C THR A 139 -4.25 -10.73 -4.51
N VAL A 140 -3.79 -11.96 -4.28
CA VAL A 140 -3.60 -12.52 -2.93
C VAL A 140 -2.50 -11.78 -2.20
N GLU A 141 -1.35 -11.59 -2.83
CA GLU A 141 -0.20 -10.86 -2.28
C GLU A 141 -0.58 -9.41 -1.98
N LYS A 142 -1.36 -8.78 -2.85
CA LYS A 142 -1.86 -7.41 -2.65
C LYS A 142 -2.84 -7.32 -1.49
N VAL A 143 -3.73 -8.30 -1.31
CA VAL A 143 -4.62 -8.37 -0.13
C VAL A 143 -3.79 -8.53 1.13
N ILE A 144 -2.81 -9.44 1.15
CA ILE A 144 -1.91 -9.63 2.29
C ILE A 144 -1.17 -8.33 2.63
N ALA A 145 -0.59 -7.65 1.62
CA ALA A 145 0.09 -6.38 1.81
C ALA A 145 -0.86 -5.31 2.38
N GLY A 146 -2.09 -5.24 1.90
CA GLY A 146 -3.11 -4.32 2.41
C GLY A 146 -3.49 -4.61 3.86
N VAL A 147 -3.67 -5.88 4.24
CA VAL A 147 -3.96 -6.28 5.62
C VAL A 147 -2.80 -5.94 6.55
N LEU A 148 -1.56 -6.24 6.15
CA LEU A 148 -0.37 -5.89 6.93
C LEU A 148 -0.24 -4.36 7.12
N THR A 149 -0.59 -3.59 6.09
CA THR A 149 -0.60 -2.11 6.17
C THR A 149 -1.62 -1.60 7.18
N ILE A 150 -2.81 -2.21 7.24
CA ILE A 150 -3.83 -1.87 8.25
C ILE A 150 -3.36 -2.25 9.66
N ILE A 151 -2.65 -3.37 9.82
CA ILE A 151 -2.06 -3.77 11.11
C ILE A 151 -0.95 -2.81 11.55
N GLN A 152 -0.20 -2.23 10.60
CA GLN A 152 0.84 -1.25 10.89
C GLN A 152 0.29 0.12 11.28
N ALA A 153 -0.86 0.52 10.72
CA ALA A 153 -1.51 1.81 10.93
C ALA A 153 -1.92 2.02 12.39
#